data_AF-A0A533SHU8-F1
#
_entry.id   AF-A0A533SHU8-F1
#
_cell.length_a   1.000
_cell.length_b   1.000
_cell.length_c   1.000
_cell.angle_alpha   90.00
_cell.angle_beta   90.00
_cell.angle_gamma   90.00
#
_symmetry.space_group_name_H-M   'P 1'
#
loop_
_entity.id
_entity.type
_entity.pdbx_description
1 polymer ?
#
loop_
_entity_poly.entity_id
_entity_poly.type
_entity_poly.pdbx_seq_one_letter_code
_entity_poly.pdbx_strand_id
1 'polypeptide(L)'
;MFAHETLRPRTRQFGQRGLTQISDGTEITRLVAEVIAANPGELEKYLAGKQSVANWFFGQVMRLAGKRANPAMLRAELERQLAQKQQ
;
A
#
# COMPACT_ATOMS: atom_id res chain seq x y z
N MET A 1 -19.20 -41.79 -26.70
CA MET A 1 -17.79 -42.10 -26.42
C MET A 1 -16.98 -40.90 -26.94
N PHE A 2 -16.38 -39.94 -26.24
CA PHE A 2 -16.15 -39.51 -24.84
C PHE A 2 -16.09 -37.96 -24.97
N ALA A 3 -16.92 -37.12 -24.35
CA ALA A 3 -16.92 -36.69 -22.95
C ALA A 3 -15.55 -36.13 -22.46
N HIS A 4 -15.51 -34.81 -22.25
CA HIS A 4 -14.59 -34.03 -21.39
C HIS A 4 -13.15 -33.74 -21.86
N GLU A 5 -12.94 -32.61 -22.55
CA GLU A 5 -11.72 -31.81 -22.40
C GLU A 5 -11.95 -30.74 -21.32
N THR A 6 -11.82 -31.20 -20.08
CA THR A 6 -11.67 -30.38 -18.88
C THR A 6 -10.21 -29.92 -18.90
N LEU A 7 -9.86 -28.63 -18.83
CA LEU A 7 -9.54 -27.95 -17.56
C LEU A 7 -9.07 -26.52 -17.88
N ARG A 8 -9.85 -25.50 -17.46
CA ARG A 8 -9.24 -24.28 -16.92
C ARG A 8 -9.08 -24.47 -15.43
N PRO A 9 -7.90 -24.16 -14.88
CA PRO A 9 -7.85 -23.30 -13.70
C PRO A 9 -7.07 -22.03 -14.09
N ARG A 10 -7.73 -20.89 -14.29
CA ARG A 10 -7.83 -19.79 -13.28
C ARG A 10 -6.96 -20.02 -12.04
N THR A 11 -6.31 -18.93 -11.61
CA THR A 11 -5.54 -18.72 -10.37
C THR A 11 -4.07 -19.15 -10.38
N ARG A 12 -3.16 -18.17 -10.54
CA ARG A 12 -1.87 -18.20 -9.82
C ARG A 12 -2.19 -17.90 -8.36
N GLN A 13 -2.18 -18.94 -7.52
CA GLN A 13 -2.22 -18.81 -6.07
C GLN A 13 -0.91 -19.33 -5.47
N PHE A 14 -0.26 -18.41 -4.75
CA PHE A 14 0.57 -18.57 -3.56
C PHE A 14 1.71 -19.59 -3.55
N GLY A 15 2.92 -19.06 -3.67
CA GLY A 15 4.14 -19.71 -3.20
C GLY A 15 4.45 -19.35 -1.75
N GLN A 16 4.40 -20.39 -0.90
CA GLN A 16 5.40 -20.73 0.12
C GLN A 16 5.63 -19.75 1.30
N ARG A 17 5.37 -20.28 2.50
CA ARG A 17 5.77 -19.77 3.82
C ARG A 17 7.23 -19.32 3.83
N GLY A 18 7.46 -18.07 4.19
CA GLY A 18 8.79 -17.59 4.59
C GLY A 18 8.77 -16.08 4.80
N LEU A 19 8.55 -15.63 6.05
CA LEU A 19 8.77 -14.27 6.55
C LEU A 19 8.72 -13.20 5.45
N THR A 20 7.61 -13.17 4.72
CA THR A 20 7.55 -12.45 3.45
C THR A 20 7.43 -11.00 3.84
N GLN A 21 8.55 -10.29 3.79
CA GLN A 21 8.55 -8.85 3.71
C GLN A 21 7.45 -8.49 2.71
N ILE A 22 6.47 -7.69 3.12
CA ILE A 22 5.49 -7.09 2.22
C ILE A 22 6.30 -6.20 1.28
N SER A 23 6.79 -6.83 0.23
CA SER A 23 7.38 -6.23 -0.96
C SER A 23 6.33 -6.08 -2.06
N ASP A 24 5.11 -6.59 -1.82
CA ASP A 24 3.95 -6.34 -2.65
C ASP A 24 3.59 -4.86 -2.54
N GLY A 25 4.08 -4.06 -3.49
CA GLY A 25 3.78 -2.64 -3.59
C GLY A 25 2.27 -2.39 -3.56
N THR A 26 1.46 -3.35 -4.02
CA THR A 26 -0.01 -3.27 -3.95
C THR A 26 -0.56 -3.19 -2.52
N GLU A 27 0.03 -3.90 -1.55
CA GLU A 27 -0.41 -3.85 -0.16
C GLU A 27 0.02 -2.53 0.51
N ILE A 28 1.24 -2.06 0.22
CA ILE A 28 1.71 -0.73 0.65
C ILE A 28 0.81 0.36 0.07
N THR A 29 0.52 0.33 -1.24
CA THR A 29 -0.37 1.29 -1.92
C THR A 29 -1.74 1.33 -1.25
N ARG A 30 -2.32 0.18 -0.91
CA ARG A 30 -3.61 0.10 -0.21
C ARG A 30 -3.56 0.73 1.18
N LEU A 31 -2.57 0.36 1.99
CA LEU A 31 -2.42 0.90 3.34
C LEU A 31 -2.21 2.41 3.33
N VAL A 32 -1.37 2.92 2.42
CA VAL A 32 -1.15 4.36 2.24
C VAL A 32 -2.46 5.06 1.87
N ALA A 33 -3.19 4.53 0.88
CA ALA A 33 -4.46 5.11 0.44
C ALA A 33 -5.51 5.11 1.55
N GLU A 34 -5.57 4.04 2.35
CA GLU A 34 -6.47 3.91 3.49
C GLU A 34 -6.17 4.96 4.56
N VAL A 35 -4.90 5.15 4.93
CA VAL A 35 -4.51 6.16 5.94
C VAL A 35 -4.81 7.56 5.44
N ILE A 36 -4.51 7.87 4.17
CA ILE A 36 -4.82 9.18 3.58
C ILE A 36 -6.34 9.42 3.58
N ALA A 37 -7.13 8.44 3.16
CA ALA A 37 -8.60 8.54 3.12
C ALA A 37 -9.22 8.63 4.53
N ALA A 38 -8.63 7.96 5.52
CA ALA A 38 -9.08 8.01 6.91
C ALA A 38 -8.75 9.35 7.59
N ASN A 39 -7.82 10.14 7.05
CA ASN A 39 -7.36 11.40 7.66
C ASN A 39 -7.40 12.57 6.67
N PRO A 40 -8.59 12.98 6.20
CA PRO A 40 -8.74 14.09 5.26
C PRO A 40 -8.22 15.42 5.82
N GLY A 41 -8.40 15.69 7.12
CA GLY A 41 -7.92 16.93 7.74
C GLY A 41 -6.38 17.05 7.80
N GLU A 42 -5.67 15.93 7.88
CA GLU A 42 -4.20 15.94 7.75
C GLU A 42 -3.80 16.09 6.29
N LEU A 43 -4.53 15.46 5.35
CA LEU A 43 -4.31 15.69 3.92
C LEU A 43 -4.44 17.17 3.57
N GLU A 44 -5.46 17.88 4.04
CA GLU A 44 -5.62 19.32 3.83
C GLU A 44 -4.43 20.13 4.35
N LYS A 45 -3.88 19.79 5.52
CA LYS A 45 -2.68 20.44 6.07
C LYS A 45 -1.45 20.19 5.19
N TYR A 46 -1.32 18.98 4.66
CA TYR A 46 -0.26 18.64 3.71
C TYR A 46 -0.41 19.44 2.40
N LEU A 47 -1.63 19.54 1.87
CA LEU A 47 -1.95 20.37 0.70
C LEU A 47 -1.68 21.85 0.95
N ALA A 48 -1.88 22.33 2.19
CA ALA A 48 -1.51 23.68 2.63
C ALA A 48 0.01 23.91 2.75
N GLY A 49 0.85 22.94 2.34
CA GLY A 49 2.31 23.04 2.33
C GLY A 49 3.00 22.52 3.59
N LYS A 50 2.26 21.92 4.54
CA LYS A 50 2.83 21.42 5.78
C LYS A 50 3.46 20.04 5.58
N GLN A 51 4.71 20.03 5.12
CA GLN A 51 5.48 18.81 4.85
C GLN A 51 5.66 17.88 6.06
N SER A 52 5.59 18.39 7.30
CA SER A 52 5.68 17.55 8.50
C SER A 52 4.55 16.52 8.62
N VAL A 53 3.43 16.77 7.93
CA VAL A 53 2.31 15.84 7.87
C VAL A 53 2.66 14.57 7.07
N ALA A 54 3.58 14.65 6.09
CA ALA A 54 4.06 13.46 5.37
C ALA A 54 4.77 12.47 6.32
N ASN A 55 5.59 12.97 7.25
CA ASN A 55 6.21 12.12 8.28
C ASN A 55 5.18 11.52 9.24
N TRP A 56 4.11 12.26 9.54
CA TRP A 56 3.02 11.75 10.36
C TRP A 56 2.28 10.59 9.66
N PHE A 57 1.92 10.77 8.39
CA PHE A 57 1.32 9.73 7.55
C PHE A 57 2.22 8.49 7.46
N PHE A 58 3.52 8.69 7.22
CA PHE A 58 4.51 7.60 7.19
C PHE A 58 4.48 6.78 8.49
N GLY A 59 4.45 7.44 9.64
CA GLY A 59 4.35 6.79 10.94
C GLY A 59 3.04 5.99 11.13
N GLN A 60 1.91 6.52 10.67
CA GLN A 60 0.62 5.82 10.73
C GLN A 60 0.60 4.56 9.87
N VAL A 61 1.06 4.66 8.62
CA VAL A 61 1.11 3.52 7.71
C VAL A 61 2.11 2.47 8.23
N MET A 62 3.26 2.88 8.78
CA MET A 62 4.23 1.96 9.41
C MET A 62 3.63 1.23 10.63
N ARG A 63 2.76 1.87 11.42
CA ARG A 63 2.05 1.20 12.53
C ARG A 63 1.07 0.15 12.02
N LEU A 64 0.33 0.45 10.95
CA LEU A 64 -0.62 -0.50 10.34
C LEU A 64 0.09 -1.65 9.65
N ALA A 65 1.13 -1.36 8.87
CA ALA A 65 1.92 -2.37 8.16
C ALA A 65 2.80 -3.20 9.11
N GLY A 66 3.21 -2.63 10.25
CA GLY A 66 4.10 -3.24 11.22
C GLY A 66 5.47 -3.59 10.63
N LYS A 67 6.13 -4.62 11.21
CA LYS A 67 7.44 -5.13 10.76
C LYS A 67 7.43 -5.78 9.37
N ARG A 68 6.29 -5.76 8.70
CA ARG A 68 6.09 -6.44 7.43
C ARG A 68 6.34 -5.52 6.23
N ALA A 69 6.14 -4.20 6.31
CA ALA A 69 6.44 -3.31 5.17
C ALA A 69 7.91 -2.88 5.09
N ASN A 70 8.38 -2.66 3.86
CA ASN A 70 9.65 -2.01 3.61
C ASN A 70 9.51 -0.48 3.76
N PRO A 71 10.24 0.17 4.69
CA PRO A 71 10.10 1.60 4.95
C PRO A 71 10.51 2.48 3.76
N ALA A 72 11.48 2.05 2.94
CA ALA A 72 11.88 2.82 1.76
C ALA A 72 10.78 2.81 0.69
N MET A 73 10.19 1.64 0.43
CA MET A 73 9.07 1.51 -0.52
C MET A 73 7.82 2.25 -0.05
N LEU A 74 7.52 2.15 1.25
CA LEU A 74 6.39 2.84 1.85
C LEU A 74 6.52 4.35 1.73
N ARG A 75 7.72 4.90 2.02
CA ARG A 75 7.97 6.33 1.89
C ARG A 75 7.81 6.80 0.45
N ALA A 76 8.39 6.08 -0.51
CA ALA A 76 8.27 6.41 -1.92
C ALA A 76 6.80 6.38 -2.40
N GLU A 77 6.03 5.37 -2.00
CA GLU A 77 4.62 5.25 -2.38
C GLU A 77 3.75 6.32 -1.70
N LEU A 78 4.03 6.64 -0.44
CA LEU A 78 3.37 7.74 0.27
C LEU A 78 3.62 9.08 -0.42
N GLU A 79 4.87 9.42 -0.70
CA GLU A 79 5.23 10.67 -1.38
C GLU A 79 4.58 10.73 -2.78
N ARG A 80 4.53 9.61 -3.50
CA ARG A 80 3.85 9.53 -4.81
C ARG A 80 2.36 9.83 -4.70
N GLN A 81 1.64 9.20 -3.77
CA GLN A 81 0.20 9.42 -3.62
C GLN A 81 -0.12 10.83 -3.12
N LEU A 82 0.67 11.34 -2.18
CA LEU A 82 0.52 12.70 -1.66
C LEU A 82 0.77 13.76 -2.76
N ALA A 83 1.82 13.60 -3.57
CA ALA A 83 2.10 14.48 -4.70
C ALA A 83 0.98 14.46 -5.76
N GLN A 84 0.37 13.29 -6.00
CA GLN A 84 -0.80 13.17 -6.89
C GLN A 84 -2.04 13.90 -6.37
N LYS A 85 -2.16 14.13 -5.05
CA LYS A 85 -3.26 14.90 -4.46
C LYS A 85 -2.98 16.41 -4.44
N GLN A 86 -1.71 16.81 -4.58
CA GLN A 86 -1.28 18.22 -4.65
C GLN A 86 -1.36 18.83 -6.07
N GLN A 87 -1.53 17.99 -7.10
CA GLN A 87 -1.81 18.42 -8.47
C GLN A 87 -3.30 18.68 -8.66
#